data_AF-A0A7S1BA27-F1
#
_entry.id   AF-A0A7S1BA27-F1
#
_cell.length_a   1.000
_cell.length_b   1.000
_cell.length_c   1.000
_cell.angle_alpha   90.00
_cell.angle_beta   90.00
_cell.angle_gamma   90.00
#
_symmetry.space_group_name_H-M   'P 1'
#
loop_
_entity.id
_entity.type
_entity.pdbx_description
1 polymer ?
#
loop_
_entity_poly.entity_id
_entity_poly.type
_entity_poly.pdbx_seq_one_letter_code
_entity_poly.pdbx_strand_id
1 'polypeptide(L)'
;RHRKKDAGGRRTASERPRRIVVVGGGIVGTSVAHALASASETLEVVVLDRQPDENDDRDGDVSTERATDASFGWINANGKTPQHYHDLSALGMTYWKRVEPYQSFVRWTGSIVRRAAPVVNPASYISQGPLDADAVRDLAPDLTHNF
;
A
#
# COMPACT_ATOMS: atom_id res chain seq x y z
N ARG A 1 26.34 32.01 56.25
CA ARG A 1 24.98 31.56 55.89
C ARG A 1 24.40 32.69 55.02
N HIS A 2 24.16 32.62 53.72
CA HIS A 2 23.33 31.67 52.98
C HIS A 2 23.70 31.86 51.49
N ARG A 3 24.34 30.86 50.86
CA ARG A 3 24.59 30.86 49.42
C ARG A 3 23.33 30.29 48.77
N LYS A 4 22.52 31.13 48.11
CA LYS A 4 21.44 30.66 47.24
C LYS A 4 22.08 29.72 46.21
N LYS A 5 21.74 28.43 46.29
CA LYS A 5 22.01 27.48 45.23
C LYS A 5 21.00 27.79 44.13
N ASP A 6 21.49 28.33 43.02
CA ASP A 6 20.71 28.33 41.79
C ASP A 6 20.44 26.88 41.44
N ALA A 7 19.18 26.47 41.60
CA ALA A 7 18.68 25.21 41.09
C ALA A 7 18.64 25.33 39.56
N GLY A 8 19.81 25.15 38.94
CA GLY A 8 19.92 24.91 37.52
C GLY A 8 19.16 23.63 37.21
N GLY A 9 17.89 23.79 36.83
CA GLY A 9 17.07 22.73 36.27
C GLY A 9 17.88 22.06 35.18
N ARG A 10 18.24 20.80 35.44
CA ARG A 10 18.89 19.93 34.47
C ARG A 10 17.90 19.82 33.32
N ARG A 11 18.10 20.58 32.24
CA ARG A 11 17.47 20.27 30.96
C ARG A 11 17.89 18.84 30.68
N THR A 12 16.95 17.91 30.81
CA THR A 12 17.13 16.55 30.29
C THR A 12 17.64 16.72 28.87
N ALA A 13 18.72 16.01 28.53
CA ALA A 13 19.23 16.03 27.17
C ALA A 13 18.04 15.72 26.26
N SER A 14 17.62 16.69 25.45
CA SER A 14 16.65 16.49 24.39
C SER A 14 17.16 15.28 23.61
N GLU A 15 16.54 14.12 23.81
CA GLU A 15 16.90 12.91 23.10
C GLU A 15 16.66 13.24 21.64
N ARG A 16 17.73 13.34 20.85
CA ARG A 16 17.57 13.69 19.44
C ARG A 16 16.65 12.64 18.82
N PRO A 17 15.66 13.04 18.00
CA PRO A 17 14.77 12.08 17.39
C PRO A 17 15.60 11.04 16.64
N ARG A 18 15.21 9.77 16.77
CA ARG A 18 15.93 8.68 16.08
C ARG A 18 15.62 8.82 14.60
N ARG A 19 16.67 8.98 13.78
CA ARG A 19 16.55 9.22 12.34
C ARG A 19 16.49 7.91 11.58
N ILE A 20 15.53 7.80 10.66
CA ILE A 20 15.39 6.67 9.75
C ILE A 20 15.36 7.22 8.32
N VAL A 21 16.17 6.63 7.45
CA VAL A 21 16.16 6.92 6.02
C VAL A 21 15.51 5.76 5.28
N VAL A 22 14.50 6.07 4.48
CA VAL A 22 13.86 5.14 3.54
C VAL A 22 14.33 5.51 2.14
N VAL A 23 14.91 4.55 1.41
CA VAL A 23 15.39 4.75 0.04
C VAL A 23 14.38 4.10 -0.92
N GLY A 24 13.82 4.91 -1.82
CA GLY A 24 12.68 4.59 -2.68
C GLY A 24 11.37 5.15 -2.12
N GLY A 25 10.72 6.03 -2.87
CA GLY A 25 9.44 6.69 -2.55
C GLY A 25 8.22 6.06 -3.21
N GLY A 26 8.38 4.96 -3.96
CA GLY A 26 7.25 4.19 -4.49
C GLY A 26 6.31 3.63 -3.41
N ILE A 27 5.25 2.92 -3.82
CA ILE A 27 4.15 2.50 -2.93
C ILE A 27 4.62 1.81 -1.64
N VAL A 28 5.63 0.94 -1.71
CA VAL A 28 6.17 0.23 -0.54
C VAL A 28 6.94 1.19 0.37
N GLY A 29 7.84 1.99 -0.19
CA GLY A 29 8.69 2.90 0.57
C GLY A 29 7.88 3.97 1.29
N THR A 30 6.91 4.58 0.60
CA THR A 30 5.98 5.54 1.21
C THR A 30 5.10 4.90 2.28
N SER A 31 4.63 3.65 2.07
CA SER A 31 3.87 2.92 3.10
C SER A 31 4.70 2.68 4.37
N VAL A 32 5.98 2.29 4.22
CA VAL A 32 6.90 2.09 5.35
C VAL A 32 7.17 3.42 6.06
N ALA A 33 7.47 4.48 5.31
CA ALA A 33 7.72 5.80 5.86
C ALA A 33 6.52 6.33 6.65
N HIS A 34 5.31 6.19 6.09
CA HIS A 34 4.07 6.57 6.75
C HIS A 34 3.82 5.78 8.03
N ALA A 35 3.99 4.45 8.01
CA ALA A 35 3.82 3.61 9.19
C ALA A 35 4.83 3.96 10.30
N LEU A 36 6.10 4.21 9.96
CA LEU A 36 7.13 4.62 10.91
C LEU A 36 6.83 5.99 11.52
N ALA A 37 6.48 6.97 10.69
CA ALA A 37 6.15 8.31 11.15
C ALA A 37 4.90 8.32 12.04
N SER A 38 3.91 7.48 11.73
CA SER A 38 2.67 7.36 12.52
C SER A 38 2.84 6.59 13.82
N ALA A 39 3.87 5.74 13.94
CA ALA A 39 4.10 4.91 15.12
C ALA A 39 4.74 5.68 16.29
N SER A 40 5.46 6.77 16.02
CA SER A 40 6.14 7.55 17.05
C SER A 40 6.54 8.95 16.58
N GLU A 41 6.14 9.96 17.35
CA GLU A 41 6.52 11.37 17.14
C GLU A 41 8.02 11.64 17.37
N THR A 42 8.74 10.70 18.01
CA THR A 42 10.18 10.83 18.27
C THR A 42 11.04 10.30 17.12
N LEU A 43 10.43 9.80 16.04
CA LEU A 43 11.13 9.35 14.84
C LEU A 43 11.16 10.45 13.80
N GLU A 44 12.34 10.76 13.29
CA GLU A 44 12.53 11.63 12.12
C GLU A 44 12.72 10.72 10.91
N VAL A 45 11.70 10.63 10.05
CA VAL A 45 11.71 9.76 8.86
C VAL A 45 12.00 10.60 7.62
N VAL A 46 13.05 10.26 6.88
CA VAL A 46 13.44 10.91 5.63
C VAL A 46 13.30 9.91 4.49
N VAL A 47 12.55 10.28 3.45
CA VAL A 47 12.44 9.48 2.21
C VAL A 47 13.36 10.08 1.16
N LEU A 48 14.20 9.24 0.56
CA LEU A 48 15.04 9.58 -0.57
C LEU A 48 14.56 8.77 -1.78
N ASP A 49 14.16 9.44 -2.85
CA ASP A 49 13.85 8.81 -4.13
C ASP A 49 14.77 9.42 -5.21
N ARG A 50 15.04 8.65 -6.27
CA ARG A 50 15.75 9.17 -7.43
C ARG A 50 14.84 10.17 -8.13
N GLN A 51 15.33 11.39 -8.34
CA GLN A 51 14.61 12.39 -9.12
C GLN A 51 14.38 11.85 -10.55
N PRO A 52 13.16 11.98 -11.11
CA PRO A 52 12.95 11.72 -12.53
C PRO A 52 13.89 12.61 -13.36
N ASP A 53 14.33 12.09 -14.52
CA ASP A 53 15.26 12.81 -15.39
C ASP A 53 14.70 14.21 -15.73
N GLU A 54 15.57 15.21 -15.87
CA GLU A 54 15.26 16.64 -16.09
C GLU A 54 14.42 16.95 -17.35
N ASN A 55 14.15 15.95 -18.20
CA ASN A 55 13.25 16.02 -19.35
C ASN A 55 11.88 15.36 -19.08
N ASP A 56 11.55 15.07 -17.82
CA ASP A 56 10.20 14.66 -17.42
C ASP A 56 9.35 15.92 -17.31
N ASP A 57 8.43 16.10 -18.27
CA ASP A 57 7.56 17.28 -18.42
C ASP A 57 6.56 17.48 -17.24
N ARG A 58 6.71 16.73 -16.15
CA ARG A 58 5.96 16.85 -14.90
C ARG A 58 6.60 17.93 -14.02
N ASP A 59 6.29 19.17 -14.36
CA ASP A 59 6.70 20.39 -13.67
C ASP A 59 6.36 20.34 -12.16
N GLY A 60 7.37 20.13 -11.32
CA GLY A 60 7.29 20.29 -9.86
C GLY A 60 6.57 19.20 -9.06
N ASP A 61 6.09 18.12 -9.69
CA ASP A 61 5.45 17.02 -8.96
C ASP A 61 6.49 16.01 -8.45
N VAL A 62 6.34 15.56 -7.20
CA VAL A 62 7.20 14.52 -6.61
C VAL A 62 6.78 13.19 -7.23
N SER A 63 7.25 12.91 -8.44
CA SER A 63 6.97 11.66 -9.11
C SER A 63 7.78 10.56 -8.41
N THR A 64 7.09 9.67 -7.70
CA THR A 64 7.65 8.39 -7.25
C THR A 64 7.86 7.50 -8.48
N GLU A 65 8.92 6.68 -8.53
CA GLU A 65 9.30 5.91 -9.73
C GLU A 65 8.13 5.34 -10.57
N ARG A 66 8.33 5.33 -11.90
CA ARG A 66 7.36 4.99 -12.97
C ARG A 66 6.46 3.77 -12.71
N ALA A 67 6.92 2.77 -11.97
CA ALA A 67 6.13 1.57 -11.69
C ALA A 67 4.91 1.86 -10.80
N THR A 68 4.98 2.81 -9.86
CA THR A 68 3.83 3.16 -9.02
C THR A 68 2.84 4.04 -9.76
N ASP A 69 3.34 5.05 -10.47
CA ASP A 69 2.49 6.03 -11.17
C ASP A 69 1.82 5.47 -12.44
N ALA A 70 2.49 4.54 -13.15
CA ALA A 70 1.95 3.93 -14.37
C ALA A 70 1.08 2.67 -14.13
N SER A 71 0.82 2.28 -12.87
CA SER A 71 0.15 1.01 -12.57
C SER A 71 -1.33 1.17 -12.28
N PHE A 72 -2.17 0.60 -13.16
CA PHE A 72 -3.51 0.16 -12.76
C PHE A 72 -3.38 -1.07 -11.84
N GLY A 73 -3.59 -0.87 -10.55
CA GLY A 73 -3.46 -1.93 -9.55
C GLY A 73 -4.73 -2.77 -9.41
N TRP A 74 -4.82 -3.92 -10.10
CA TRP A 74 -5.82 -4.92 -9.73
C TRP A 74 -5.42 -5.60 -8.42
N ILE A 75 -6.06 -5.21 -7.32
CA ILE A 75 -5.77 -5.77 -6.00
C ILE A 75 -6.66 -6.97 -5.68
N ASN A 76 -6.03 -8.12 -5.39
CA ASN A 76 -6.71 -9.34 -4.97
C ASN A 76 -5.77 -10.24 -4.14
N ALA A 77 -6.34 -11.21 -3.44
CA ALA A 77 -5.62 -12.28 -2.74
C ALA A 77 -5.85 -13.66 -3.39
N ASN A 78 -6.59 -13.73 -4.51
CA ASN A 78 -7.10 -14.97 -5.07
C ASN A 78 -5.98 -15.81 -5.71
N GLY A 79 -5.89 -17.09 -5.34
CA GLY A 79 -4.93 -18.04 -5.91
C GLY A 79 -3.45 -17.69 -5.69
N LYS A 80 -3.16 -16.76 -4.78
CA LYS A 80 -1.78 -16.35 -4.49
C LYS A 80 -1.09 -17.41 -3.65
N THR A 81 0.04 -17.89 -4.14
CA THR A 81 0.95 -18.78 -3.43
C THR A 81 2.34 -18.15 -3.44
N PRO A 82 3.17 -18.42 -2.42
CA PRO A 82 2.90 -19.19 -1.19
C PRO A 82 1.95 -18.47 -0.21
N GLN A 83 1.56 -19.14 0.90
CA GLN A 83 0.56 -18.63 1.86
C GLN A 83 0.86 -17.22 2.40
N HIS A 84 2.12 -16.91 2.69
CA HIS A 84 2.49 -15.57 3.17
C HIS A 84 2.25 -14.47 2.13
N TYR A 85 2.32 -14.77 0.83
CA TYR A 85 1.99 -13.81 -0.23
C TYR A 85 0.48 -13.59 -0.34
N HIS A 86 -0.31 -14.66 -0.15
CA HIS A 86 -1.76 -14.54 0.03
C HIS A 86 -2.11 -13.65 1.23
N ASP A 87 -1.51 -13.93 2.39
CA ASP A 87 -1.82 -13.23 3.64
C ASP A 87 -1.45 -11.75 3.56
N LEU A 88 -0.28 -11.43 3.01
CA LEU A 88 0.12 -10.06 2.73
C LEU A 88 -0.89 -9.35 1.82
N SER A 89 -1.36 -10.02 0.78
CA SER A 89 -2.35 -9.46 -0.15
C SER A 89 -3.72 -9.26 0.51
N ALA A 90 -4.16 -10.21 1.34
CA ALA A 90 -5.43 -10.11 2.08
C ALA A 90 -5.40 -9.00 3.14
N LEU A 91 -4.27 -8.83 3.83
CA LEU A 91 -4.05 -7.71 4.75
C LEU A 91 -4.04 -6.37 4.01
N GLY A 92 -3.34 -6.30 2.88
CA GLY A 92 -3.36 -5.12 2.00
C GLY A 92 -4.77 -4.75 1.57
N MET A 93 -5.55 -5.71 1.07
CA MET A 93 -6.96 -5.48 0.72
C MET A 93 -7.79 -4.98 1.91
N THR A 94 -7.55 -5.52 3.11
CA THR A 94 -8.25 -5.08 4.33
C THR A 94 -7.91 -3.63 4.67
N TYR A 95 -6.65 -3.24 4.54
CA TYR A 95 -6.19 -1.87 4.75
C TYR A 95 -6.85 -0.91 3.75
N TRP A 96 -6.78 -1.22 2.45
CA TRP A 96 -7.45 -0.45 1.40
C TRP A 96 -8.97 -0.35 1.58
N LYS A 97 -9.63 -1.30 2.27
CA LYS A 97 -11.08 -1.24 2.52
C LYS A 97 -11.49 -0.40 3.71
N ARG A 98 -10.59 -0.19 4.68
CA ARG A 98 -10.97 0.23 6.04
C ARG A 98 -10.26 1.48 6.53
N VAL A 99 -9.21 1.93 5.83
CA VAL A 99 -8.38 3.05 6.26
C VAL A 99 -8.63 4.24 5.34
N GLU A 100 -8.96 5.38 5.94
CA GLU A 100 -9.07 6.65 5.23
C GLU A 100 -7.67 7.26 4.99
N PRO A 101 -7.44 7.97 3.87
CA PRO A 101 -8.37 8.21 2.76
C PRO A 101 -8.45 7.06 1.74
N TYR A 102 -7.68 5.98 1.98
CA TYR A 102 -7.40 4.94 0.99
C TYR A 102 -8.63 4.19 0.48
N GLN A 103 -9.67 4.07 1.30
CA GLN A 103 -10.92 3.44 0.90
C GLN A 103 -11.60 4.08 -0.31
N SER A 104 -11.36 5.37 -0.55
CA SER A 104 -11.94 6.10 -1.67
C SER A 104 -11.25 5.82 -3.01
N PHE A 105 -10.00 5.32 -3.00
CA PHE A 105 -9.22 5.11 -4.22
C PHE A 105 -9.50 3.77 -4.91
N VAL A 106 -10.19 2.83 -4.24
CA VAL A 106 -10.43 1.49 -4.78
C VAL A 106 -11.91 1.26 -5.07
N ARG A 107 -12.22 0.90 -6.32
CA ARG A 107 -13.54 0.38 -6.69
C ARG A 107 -13.58 -1.14 -6.52
N TRP A 108 -14.35 -1.61 -5.54
CA TRP A 108 -14.49 -3.05 -5.25
C TRP A 108 -15.58 -3.71 -6.10
N THR A 109 -15.19 -4.34 -7.21
CA THR A 109 -16.13 -4.97 -8.17
C THR A 109 -16.04 -6.49 -8.24
N GLY A 110 -15.19 -7.12 -7.44
CA GLY A 110 -14.88 -8.54 -7.57
C GLY A 110 -13.97 -8.84 -8.77
N SER A 111 -13.88 -10.10 -9.17
CA SER A 111 -13.07 -10.52 -10.31
C SER A 111 -13.59 -11.79 -10.96
N ILE A 112 -13.54 -11.85 -12.29
CA ILE A 112 -13.76 -13.06 -13.07
C ILE A 112 -12.38 -13.65 -13.41
N VAL A 113 -12.18 -14.94 -13.13
CA VAL A 113 -10.92 -15.62 -13.43
C VAL A 113 -11.16 -16.87 -14.25
N ARG A 114 -10.45 -16.99 -15.38
CA ARG A 114 -10.42 -18.23 -16.16
C ARG A 114 -9.32 -19.14 -15.62
N ARG A 115 -9.65 -20.41 -15.39
CA ARG A 115 -8.68 -21.41 -14.91
C ARG A 115 -8.75 -22.67 -15.76
N ALA A 116 -7.59 -23.30 -15.99
CA ALA A 116 -7.50 -24.57 -16.70
C ALA A 116 -7.91 -25.76 -15.83
N ALA A 117 -7.84 -25.63 -14.50
CA ALA A 117 -8.21 -26.66 -13.53
C ALA A 117 -8.99 -26.05 -12.36
N PRO A 118 -9.86 -26.84 -11.68
CA PRO A 118 -10.50 -26.42 -10.44
C PRO A 118 -9.44 -26.12 -9.37
N VAL A 119 -9.68 -25.10 -8.56
CA VAL A 119 -8.82 -24.74 -7.42
C VAL A 119 -9.69 -24.71 -6.18
N VAL A 120 -9.20 -25.34 -5.11
CA VAL A 120 -9.80 -25.20 -3.79
C VAL A 120 -9.47 -23.80 -3.30
N ASN A 121 -10.50 -22.96 -3.20
CA ASN A 121 -10.30 -21.62 -2.68
C ASN A 121 -10.16 -21.68 -1.15
N PRO A 122 -9.18 -20.97 -0.56
CA PRO A 122 -9.14 -20.76 0.88
C PRO A 122 -10.42 -20.06 1.34
N ALA A 123 -10.78 -20.25 2.61
CA ALA A 123 -11.99 -19.67 3.22
C ALA A 123 -12.03 -18.13 3.24
N SER A 124 -10.97 -17.46 2.75
CA SER A 124 -10.81 -16.00 2.73
C SER A 124 -11.64 -15.30 1.65
N TYR A 125 -12.23 -16.00 0.69
CA TYR A 125 -13.13 -15.42 -0.31
C TYR A 125 -14.18 -16.40 -0.81
N ILE A 126 -15.34 -15.84 -1.19
CA ILE A 126 -16.41 -16.59 -1.85
C ILE A 126 -16.09 -16.67 -3.33
N SER A 127 -16.23 -17.86 -3.90
CA SER A 127 -16.12 -18.10 -5.33
C SER A 127 -17.39 -18.75 -5.85
N GLN A 128 -17.90 -18.26 -6.98
CA GLN A 128 -18.99 -18.89 -7.71
C GLN A 128 -18.44 -19.42 -9.05
N GLY A 129 -18.79 -20.67 -9.39
CA GLY A 129 -18.45 -21.24 -10.67
C GLY A 129 -18.38 -22.78 -10.65
N PRO A 130 -18.07 -23.41 -11.79
CA PRO A 130 -17.78 -22.78 -13.08
C PRO A 130 -18.97 -21.95 -13.60
N LEU A 131 -18.66 -20.80 -14.20
CA LEU A 131 -19.68 -19.94 -14.84
C LEU A 131 -19.79 -20.36 -16.31
N ASP A 132 -21.01 -20.44 -16.83
CA ASP A 132 -21.23 -20.61 -18.26
C ASP A 132 -21.09 -19.27 -19.01
N ALA A 133 -21.19 -19.33 -20.35
CA ALA A 133 -20.99 -18.15 -21.19
C ALA A 133 -22.05 -17.07 -20.99
N ASP A 134 -23.29 -17.44 -20.64
CA ASP A 134 -24.36 -16.49 -20.36
C ASP A 134 -24.10 -15.75 -19.04
N ALA A 135 -23.74 -16.48 -17.99
CA ALA A 135 -23.40 -15.89 -16.70
C ALA A 135 -22.18 -14.94 -16.77
N VAL A 136 -21.19 -15.23 -17.62
CA VAL A 136 -20.06 -14.32 -17.85
C VAL A 136 -20.50 -13.05 -18.58
N ARG A 137 -21.37 -13.17 -19.60
CA ARG A 137 -21.94 -12.01 -20.31
C ARG A 137 -22.75 -11.11 -19.38
N ASP A 138 -23.54 -11.68 -18.49
CA ASP A 138 -24.34 -10.92 -17.53
C ASP A 138 -23.47 -10.13 -16.54
N LEU A 139 -22.34 -10.71 -16.11
CA LEU A 139 -21.40 -10.05 -15.19
C LEU A 139 -20.51 -9.00 -15.85
N ALA A 140 -20.30 -9.10 -17.16
CA ALA A 140 -19.47 -8.20 -17.93
C ALA A 140 -20.08 -7.92 -19.31
N PRO A 141 -21.23 -7.21 -19.36
CA PRO A 141 -21.99 -7.00 -20.59
C PRO A 141 -21.20 -6.20 -21.64
N ASP A 142 -20.22 -5.41 -21.21
CA ASP A 142 -19.36 -4.60 -22.07
C ASP A 142 -18.20 -5.42 -22.71
N LEU A 143 -17.94 -6.64 -22.23
CA LEU A 143 -16.93 -7.54 -22.82
C LEU A 143 -17.56 -8.31 -24.00
N THR A 144 -17.78 -7.61 -25.12
CA THR A 144 -18.51 -8.15 -26.28
C THR A 144 -17.68 -9.00 -27.25
N HIS A 145 -16.37 -9.19 -27.03
CA HIS A 145 -15.52 -9.96 -27.95
C HIS A 145 -14.51 -10.88 -27.24
N ASN A 146 -14.58 -12.18 -27.60
CA ASN A 146 -13.66 -13.30 -27.34
C ASN A 146 -13.51 -13.81 -25.89
N PHE A 147 -14.23 -14.90 -25.59
CA PHE A 147 -13.92 -15.86 -24.52
C PHE A 147 -13.72 -17.27 -25.11
#